data_AF-A0A415P6H5-F1
#
_entry.id   AF-A0A415P6H5-F1
#
_cell.length_a   1.000
_cell.length_b   1.000
_cell.length_c   1.000
_cell.angle_alpha   90.00
_cell.angle_beta   90.00
_cell.angle_gamma   90.00
#
_symmetry.space_group_name_H-M   'P 1'
#
loop_
_entity.id
_entity.type
_entity.pdbx_description
1 polymer ?
#
loop_
_entity_poly.entity_id
_entity_poly.type
_entity_poly.pdbx_seq_one_letter_code
_entity_poly.pdbx_strand_id
1 'polypeptide(L)'
;MFGFKKKENKPLLIMGTDVIEIIKSDYEEDMAFALIEFLYDGKQYTMGSCVLPANAEECKENISFVFQDRVFKKFDEFQSAVFIDGKHIFQLDKPLEVIRAGIIDHEALLKSPWGDRRLADKAINK
;
A
#
# COMPACT_ATOMS: atom_id res chain seq x y z
N MET A 1 11.75 -35.60 9.70
CA MET A 1 10.78 -34.52 9.97
C MET A 1 11.45 -33.19 9.62
N PHE A 2 11.25 -32.69 8.40
CA PHE A 2 11.70 -31.35 8.03
C PHE A 2 10.65 -30.35 8.53
N GLY A 3 10.86 -29.86 9.75
CA GLY A 3 10.13 -28.70 10.24
C GLY A 3 10.62 -27.47 9.50
N PHE A 4 9.98 -27.14 8.37
CA PHE A 4 10.07 -25.79 7.81
C PHE A 4 9.52 -24.84 8.86
N LYS A 5 10.39 -24.27 9.70
CA LYS A 5 10.05 -23.06 10.44
C LYS A 5 9.67 -22.05 9.36
N LYS A 6 8.38 -21.76 9.20
CA LYS A 6 7.95 -20.56 8.50
C LYS A 6 8.76 -19.43 9.13
N LYS A 7 9.66 -18.82 8.36
CA LYS A 7 10.23 -17.53 8.77
C LYS A 7 9.01 -16.66 9.01
N GLU A 8 8.77 -16.28 10.27
CA GLU A 8 7.88 -15.17 10.56
C GLU A 8 8.51 -13.99 9.82
N ASN A 9 7.90 -13.63 8.70
CA ASN A 9 8.33 -12.48 7.96
C ASN A 9 8.02 -11.30 8.86
N LYS A 10 9.08 -10.68 9.40
CA LYS A 10 8.94 -9.46 10.18
C LYS A 10 8.15 -8.46 9.33
N PRO A 11 7.19 -7.74 9.89
CA PRO A 11 6.46 -6.73 9.14
C PRO A 11 7.39 -5.58 8.71
N LEU A 12 7.01 -4.87 7.65
CA LEU A 12 7.74 -3.70 7.18
C LEU A 12 7.28 -2.50 7.97
N LEU A 13 8.21 -1.70 8.47
CA LEU A 13 7.90 -0.42 9.08
C LEU A 13 8.29 0.69 8.10
N ILE A 14 7.29 1.41 7.58
CA ILE A 14 7.47 2.51 6.62
C ILE A 14 6.63 3.71 7.02
N MET A 15 7.13 4.93 6.78
CA MET A 15 6.33 6.12 7.07
C MET A 15 5.16 6.22 6.10
N GLY A 16 4.02 6.73 6.57
CA GLY A 16 2.87 6.97 5.70
C GLY A 16 3.20 7.88 4.51
N THR A 17 4.04 8.90 4.74
CA THR A 17 4.55 9.79 3.69
C THR A 17 5.34 9.06 2.61
N ASP A 18 6.18 8.10 2.99
CA ASP A 18 6.98 7.31 2.05
C ASP A 18 6.09 6.45 1.14
N VAL A 19 4.99 5.90 1.68
CA VAL A 19 4.05 5.13 0.85
C VAL A 19 3.29 6.04 -0.11
N ILE A 20 2.85 7.22 0.35
CA ILE A 20 2.18 8.21 -0.50
C ILE A 20 3.10 8.67 -1.64
N GLU A 21 4.39 8.86 -1.37
CA GLU A 21 5.39 9.19 -2.40
C GLU A 21 5.52 8.07 -3.45
N ILE A 22 5.57 6.80 -3.02
CA ILE A 22 5.64 5.67 -3.97
C ILE A 22 4.37 5.62 -4.82
N ILE A 23 3.18 5.71 -4.21
CA ILE A 23 1.91 5.71 -4.94
C ILE A 23 1.88 6.85 -5.97
N LYS A 24 2.35 8.03 -5.58
CA LYS A 24 2.43 9.19 -6.48
C LYS A 24 3.38 8.93 -7.65
N SER A 25 4.58 8.42 -7.37
CA SER A 25 5.59 8.12 -8.38
C SER A 25 5.08 7.08 -9.39
N ASP A 26 4.39 6.05 -8.93
CA ASP A 26 3.81 5.02 -9.80
C ASP A 26 2.73 5.63 -10.69
N TYR A 27 1.84 6.42 -10.09
CA TYR A 27 0.80 7.12 -10.83
C TYR A 27 1.37 8.09 -11.87
N GLU A 28 2.44 8.83 -11.56
CA GLU A 28 3.11 9.73 -12.49
C GLU A 28 3.73 9.02 -13.69
N GLU A 29 4.04 7.72 -13.55
CA GLU A 29 4.56 6.83 -14.59
C GLU A 29 3.47 5.93 -15.20
N ASP A 30 2.19 6.28 -15.02
CA ASP A 30 1.05 5.55 -15.58
C ASP A 30 0.92 4.11 -15.06
N MET A 31 1.45 3.81 -13.88
CA MET A 31 1.39 2.49 -13.21
C MET A 31 0.50 2.52 -11.97
N ALA A 32 -0.26 1.46 -11.75
CA ALA A 32 -0.98 1.27 -10.49
C ALA A 32 -0.05 0.70 -9.42
N PHE A 33 0.09 1.42 -8.32
CA PHE A 33 0.66 0.87 -7.09
C PHE A 33 -0.29 -0.17 -6.51
N ALA A 34 0.14 -1.43 -6.45
CA ALA A 34 -0.68 -2.53 -5.93
C ALA A 34 -1.04 -2.33 -4.45
N LEU A 35 -2.26 -2.75 -4.06
CA LEU A 35 -2.77 -2.54 -2.71
C LEU A 35 -1.88 -3.20 -1.63
N ILE A 36 -1.79 -2.50 -0.50
CA ILE A 36 -1.15 -3.00 0.73
C ILE A 36 -2.19 -3.11 1.86
N GLU A 37 -1.97 -4.09 2.74
CA GLU A 37 -2.58 -4.15 4.06
C GLU A 37 -1.53 -3.79 5.11
N PHE A 38 -1.88 -2.89 6.02
CA PHE A 38 -0.99 -2.45 7.08
C PHE A 38 -1.72 -2.28 8.42
N LEU A 39 -0.96 -2.37 9.51
CA LEU A 39 -1.42 -2.02 10.84
C LEU A 39 -0.92 -0.63 11.23
N TYR A 40 -1.78 0.10 11.94
CA TYR A 40 -1.42 1.34 12.62
C TYR A 40 -2.11 1.35 13.98
N ASP A 41 -1.33 1.44 15.06
CA ASP A 41 -1.81 1.34 16.45
C ASP A 41 -2.76 0.14 16.68
N GLY A 42 -2.42 -0.99 16.08
CA GLY A 42 -3.15 -2.27 16.21
C GLY A 42 -4.43 -2.39 15.37
N LYS A 43 -4.78 -1.36 14.59
CA LYS A 43 -5.91 -1.39 13.65
C LYS A 43 -5.43 -1.66 12.24
N GLN A 44 -6.20 -2.46 11.49
CA GLN A 44 -5.87 -2.83 10.11
C GLN A 44 -6.48 -1.87 9.10
N TYR A 45 -5.69 -1.51 8.08
CA TYR A 45 -6.06 -0.63 6.99
C TYR A 45 -5.57 -1.18 5.65
N THR A 46 -6.27 -0.81 4.59
CA THR A 46 -5.88 -1.11 3.21
C THR A 46 -5.72 0.19 2.43
N MET A 47 -4.64 0.31 1.65
CA MET A 47 -4.49 1.42 0.71
C MET A 47 -3.68 1.04 -0.53
N GLY A 48 -3.81 1.84 -1.58
CA GLY A 48 -3.00 1.76 -2.79
C GLY A 48 -3.80 2.25 -4.00
N SER A 49 -3.62 1.60 -5.14
CA SER A 49 -4.37 1.92 -6.36
C SER A 49 -4.67 0.66 -7.19
N CYS A 50 -5.59 0.80 -8.12
CA CYS A 50 -5.99 -0.26 -9.05
C CYS A 50 -6.48 0.34 -10.38
N VAL A 51 -6.47 -0.49 -11.42
CA VAL A 51 -7.04 -0.14 -12.73
C VAL A 51 -8.53 -0.47 -12.74
N LEU A 52 -9.36 0.52 -13.08
CA LEU A 52 -10.81 0.38 -13.17
C LEU A 52 -11.33 0.93 -14.52
N PRO A 53 -12.20 0.18 -15.24
CA PRO A 53 -12.64 -1.19 -14.94
C PRO A 53 -11.49 -2.21 -15.08
N ALA A 54 -11.63 -3.39 -14.48
CA ALA A 54 -10.54 -4.38 -14.35
C ALA A 54 -9.94 -4.87 -15.69
N ASN A 55 -10.63 -4.66 -16.81
CA ASN A 55 -10.18 -5.01 -18.15
C ASN A 55 -9.65 -3.81 -18.95
N ALA A 56 -9.50 -2.64 -18.33
CA ALA A 56 -8.94 -1.47 -18.96
C ALA A 56 -7.41 -1.52 -19.03
N GLU A 57 -6.84 -0.68 -19.89
CA GLU A 57 -5.40 -0.47 -19.95
C GLU A 57 -4.90 0.26 -18.69
N GLU A 58 -3.71 -0.11 -18.23
CA GLU A 58 -3.03 0.56 -17.13
C GLU A 58 -2.49 1.92 -17.62
N CYS A 59 -3.26 2.97 -17.33
CA CYS A 59 -2.92 4.37 -17.60
C CYS A 59 -3.59 5.29 -16.59
N LYS A 60 -3.09 6.53 -16.42
CA LYS A 60 -3.60 7.50 -15.44
C LYS A 60 -5.12 7.69 -15.44
N GLU A 61 -5.78 7.62 -16.59
CA GLU A 61 -7.22 7.81 -16.71
C GLU A 61 -8.02 6.67 -16.07
N ASN A 62 -7.45 5.46 -16.04
CA ASN A 62 -8.07 4.26 -15.51
C ASN A 62 -7.57 3.91 -14.10
N ILE A 63 -6.47 4.52 -13.64
CA ILE A 63 -5.98 4.33 -12.28
C ILE A 63 -6.88 5.04 -11.28
N SER A 64 -7.36 4.29 -10.30
CA SER A 64 -8.09 4.80 -9.14
C SER A 64 -7.37 4.43 -7.85
N PHE A 65 -7.41 5.32 -6.88
CA PHE A 65 -6.80 5.12 -5.56
C PHE A 65 -7.82 4.55 -4.59
N VAL A 66 -7.35 3.73 -3.66
CA VAL A 66 -8.20 3.04 -2.69
C VAL A 66 -7.70 3.32 -1.29
N PHE A 67 -8.60 3.66 -0.39
CA PHE A 67 -8.37 3.64 1.05
C PHE A 67 -9.56 2.98 1.73
N GLN A 68 -9.33 1.84 2.39
CA GLN A 68 -10.38 0.98 2.93
C GLN A 68 -11.42 0.61 1.86
N ASP A 69 -12.68 0.97 2.07
CA ASP A 69 -13.83 0.75 1.18
C ASP A 69 -14.07 1.90 0.20
N ARG A 70 -13.24 2.94 0.23
CA ARG A 70 -13.41 4.16 -0.56
C ARG A 70 -12.47 4.17 -1.76
N VAL A 71 -13.00 4.60 -2.90
CA VAL A 71 -12.29 4.72 -4.18
C VAL A 71 -12.27 6.18 -4.62
N PHE A 72 -11.12 6.64 -5.11
CA PHE A 72 -10.87 8.04 -5.51
C PHE A 72 -10.26 8.07 -6.90
N LYS A 73 -10.72 9.01 -7.75
CA LYS A 73 -10.16 9.20 -9.10
C LYS A 73 -8.98 10.15 -9.15
N LYS A 74 -8.83 11.01 -8.15
CA LYS A 74 -7.74 12.00 -8.09
C LYS A 74 -6.83 11.71 -6.92
N PHE A 75 -5.53 11.79 -7.17
CA PHE A 75 -4.51 11.62 -6.15
C PHE A 75 -4.67 12.62 -4.99
N ASP A 76 -4.97 13.89 -5.30
CA ASP A 76 -5.12 14.92 -4.27
C ASP A 76 -6.33 14.68 -3.33
N GLU A 77 -7.41 14.13 -3.88
CA GLU A 77 -8.59 13.74 -3.11
C GLU A 77 -8.27 12.53 -2.22
N PHE A 78 -7.54 11.56 -2.77
CA PHE A 78 -7.07 10.38 -2.03
C PHE A 78 -6.15 10.75 -0.86
N GLN A 79 -5.06 11.49 -1.09
CA GLN A 79 -4.09 11.84 -0.03
C GLN A 79 -4.77 12.59 1.12
N SER A 80 -5.75 13.44 0.81
CA SER A 80 -6.51 14.21 1.80
C SER A 80 -7.50 13.33 2.56
N ALA A 81 -7.99 12.26 1.94
CA ALA A 81 -8.95 11.35 2.53
C ALA A 81 -8.33 10.24 3.40
N VAL A 82 -7.03 9.97 3.28
CA VAL A 82 -6.34 9.02 4.18
C VAL A 82 -6.21 9.63 5.56
N PHE A 83 -7.13 9.21 6.43
CA PHE A 83 -7.29 9.72 7.79
C PHE A 83 -7.38 8.57 8.78
N ILE A 84 -6.43 8.52 9.71
CA ILE A 84 -6.23 7.44 10.67
C ILE A 84 -6.12 8.06 12.06
N ASP A 85 -6.98 7.62 12.99
CA ASP A 85 -6.97 8.05 14.39
C ASP A 85 -6.88 9.58 14.59
N GLY A 86 -7.65 10.34 13.82
CA GLY A 86 -7.71 11.80 13.96
C GLY A 86 -6.61 12.57 13.20
N LYS A 87 -5.75 11.87 12.46
CA LYS A 87 -4.60 12.43 11.76
C LYS A 87 -4.62 12.06 10.28
N HIS A 88 -4.22 12.99 9.41
CA HIS A 88 -3.94 12.63 8.02
C HIS A 88 -2.66 11.79 7.92
N ILE A 89 -2.51 11.03 6.83
CA ILE A 89 -1.35 10.17 6.60
C ILE A 89 0.00 10.90 6.73
N PHE A 90 0.07 12.18 6.33
CA PHE A 90 1.27 13.01 6.44
C PHE A 90 1.55 13.53 7.88
N GLN A 91 0.63 13.34 8.81
CA GLN A 91 0.74 13.73 10.22
C GLN A 91 1.00 12.53 11.14
N LEU A 92 1.07 11.32 10.59
CA LEU A 92 1.33 10.11 11.36
C LEU A 92 2.79 10.13 11.85
N ASP A 93 2.94 9.93 13.16
CA ASP A 93 4.20 9.99 13.89
C ASP A 93 4.85 8.61 14.03
N LYS A 94 4.08 7.54 13.80
CA LYS A 94 4.53 6.16 13.84
C LYS A 94 4.58 5.57 12.43
N PRO A 95 5.46 4.59 12.19
CA PRO A 95 5.44 3.87 10.93
C PRO A 95 4.19 3.00 10.80
N LEU A 96 3.78 2.81 9.55
CA LEU A 96 2.82 1.80 9.15
C LEU A 96 3.51 0.44 9.20
N GLU A 97 2.85 -0.54 9.81
CA GLU A 97 3.30 -1.92 9.84
C GLU A 97 2.68 -2.68 8.66
N VAL A 98 3.39 -2.73 7.53
CA VAL A 98 2.89 -3.43 6.33
C VAL A 98 2.95 -4.93 6.56
N ILE A 99 1.78 -5.57 6.51
CA ILE A 99 1.60 -7.00 6.75
C ILE A 99 1.37 -7.78 5.45
N ARG A 100 0.83 -7.14 4.40
CA ARG A 100 0.72 -7.70 3.04
C ARG A 100 0.88 -6.62 1.99
N ALA A 101 1.42 -6.99 0.83
CA ALA A 101 1.55 -6.12 -0.35
C ALA A 101 1.19 -6.91 -1.61
N GLY A 102 0.72 -6.21 -2.65
CA GLY A 102 0.36 -6.82 -3.92
C GLY A 102 -0.99 -7.52 -3.89
N ILE A 103 -2.00 -6.89 -3.29
CA ILE A 103 -3.36 -7.44 -3.22
C ILE A 103 -4.12 -7.05 -4.49
N ILE A 104 -4.60 -8.05 -5.23
CA ILE A 104 -5.47 -7.91 -6.40
C ILE A 104 -6.67 -8.84 -6.19
N ASP A 105 -7.90 -8.35 -6.40
CA ASP A 105 -9.13 -9.13 -6.18
C ASP A 105 -9.21 -9.82 -4.79
N HIS A 106 -8.74 -9.12 -3.74
CA HIS A 106 -8.63 -9.62 -2.37
C HIS A 106 -7.64 -10.78 -2.17
N GLU A 107 -6.86 -11.15 -3.18
CA GLU A 107 -5.79 -12.14 -3.10
C GLU A 107 -4.41 -11.47 -3.13
N ALA A 108 -3.52 -11.88 -2.22
CA ALA A 108 -2.13 -11.43 -2.24
C ALA A 108 -1.35 -12.17 -3.34
N LEU A 109 -1.00 -11.48 -4.43
CA LEU A 109 -0.27 -12.05 -5.56
C LEU A 109 1.25 -12.14 -5.34
N LEU A 110 1.81 -11.33 -4.43
CA LEU A 110 3.23 -11.38 -4.13
C LEU A 110 3.54 -12.52 -3.16
N LYS A 111 4.23 -13.58 -3.66
CA LYS A 111 4.71 -14.74 -2.87
C LYS A 111 5.81 -14.39 -1.86
N SER A 112 6.21 -13.13 -1.77
CA SER A 112 7.03 -12.61 -0.67
C SER A 112 6.35 -11.35 -0.14
N PRO A 113 6.55 -10.99 1.15
CA PRO A 113 6.05 -9.72 1.67
C PRO A 113 6.67 -8.50 0.92
N TRP A 114 7.74 -8.71 0.16
CA TRP A 114 8.64 -7.69 -0.40
C TRP A 114 8.77 -7.75 -1.92
N GLY A 115 7.75 -8.24 -2.63
CA GLY A 115 7.81 -8.32 -4.09
C GLY A 115 8.07 -6.97 -4.78
N ASP A 116 7.71 -5.86 -4.11
CA ASP A 116 8.15 -4.52 -4.47
C ASP A 116 9.34 -4.09 -3.61
N ARG A 117 10.51 -3.94 -4.24
CA ARG A 117 11.75 -3.51 -3.57
C ARG A 117 11.64 -2.09 -3.02
N ARG A 118 10.78 -1.23 -3.57
CA ARG A 118 10.67 0.19 -3.20
C ARG A 118 10.15 0.37 -1.77
N LEU A 119 9.20 -0.48 -1.36
CA LEU A 119 8.73 -0.52 0.03
C LEU A 119 9.87 -0.92 0.98
N ALA A 120 10.63 -1.97 0.63
CA ALA A 120 11.78 -2.42 1.42
C ALA A 120 12.92 -1.39 1.48
N ASP A 121 13.18 -0.68 0.39
CA ASP A 121 14.23 0.32 0.30
C ASP A 121 13.93 1.56 1.16
N LYS A 122 12.64 1.91 1.32
CA LYS A 122 12.13 2.98 2.21
C LYS A 122 11.77 2.48 3.63
N ALA A 123 11.89 1.18 3.91
CA ALA A 123 11.64 0.63 5.23
C ALA A 123 12.66 1.15 6.25
N ILE A 124 12.19 1.41 7.47
CA ILE A 124 13.00 1.87 8.60
C ILE A 124 13.70 0.68 9.26
N ASN A 125 13.09 -0.50 9.24
CA ASN A 125 13.62 -1.74 9.79
C ASN A 125 14.25 -2.62 8.71
N LYS A 126 15.45 -2.23 8.25
CA LYS A 126 16.26 -3.03 7.31
C LYS A 126 16.95 -4.22 7.98
#